data_AF-A0A9N9E1M1-F1
#
_entry.id   AF-A0A9N9E1M1-F1
#
_cell.length_a   1.000
_cell.length_b   1.000
_cell.length_c   1.000
_cell.angle_alpha   90.00
_cell.angle_beta   90.00
_cell.angle_gamma   90.00
#
_symmetry.space_group_name_H-M   'P 1'
#
loop_
_entity.id
_entity.type
_entity.pdbx_description
1 polymer ?
#
loop_
_entity_poly.entity_id
_entity_poly.type
_entity_poly.pdbx_seq_one_letter_code
_entity_poly.pdbx_strand_id
1 'polypeptide(L)'
;YSWFLLHRGDLSILIHPLTKELVKDHTSRSAWIGPSVPLDVEHLPPILKKTPLQYPELGLGYSARTEYLDSNEYAVLEDDLASNDD
;
A
#
# COMPACT_ATOMS: atom_id res chain seq x y z
N TYR A 1 11.78 3.28 5.03
CA TYR A 1 12.14 4.73 5.03
C TYR A 1 13.64 4.99 5.26
N SER A 2 14.30 4.30 6.21
CA SER A 2 15.68 4.58 6.63
C SER A 2 16.72 4.65 5.50
N TRP A 3 16.68 3.73 4.54
CA TRP A 3 17.66 3.71 3.45
C TRP A 3 17.59 4.98 2.57
N PHE A 4 16.39 5.42 2.19
CA PHE A 4 16.20 6.63 1.38
C PHE A 4 16.65 7.91 2.09
N LEU A 5 16.47 7.99 3.41
CA LEU A 5 16.93 9.14 4.19
C LEU A 5 18.44 9.36 4.06
N LEU A 6 19.21 8.27 3.95
CA LEU A 6 20.67 8.32 3.85
C LEU A 6 21.19 8.42 2.42
N HIS A 7 20.43 7.92 1.43
CA HIS A 7 20.94 7.70 0.06
C HIS A 7 20.20 8.47 -1.04
N ARG A 8 19.16 9.27 -0.74
CA ARG A 8 18.41 10.00 -1.78
C ARG A 8 19.20 11.11 -2.49
N GLY A 9 20.35 11.53 -1.94
CA GLY A 9 21.06 12.72 -2.40
C GLY A 9 20.14 13.94 -2.41
N ASP A 10 20.00 14.57 -3.57
CA ASP A 10 19.16 15.77 -3.75
C ASP A 10 17.73 15.46 -4.23
N LEU A 11 17.36 14.19 -4.41
CA LEU A 11 16.06 13.79 -4.96
C LEU A 11 14.91 13.98 -3.96
N SER A 12 13.82 14.62 -4.38
CA SER A 12 12.56 14.64 -3.64
C SER A 12 11.77 13.35 -3.87
N ILE A 13 11.39 12.66 -2.79
CA ILE A 13 10.69 11.37 -2.87
C ILE A 13 9.33 11.48 -2.19
N LEU A 14 8.27 11.18 -2.93
CA LEU A 14 6.93 11.00 -2.39
C LEU A 14 6.71 9.54 -2.02
N ILE A 15 6.19 9.28 -0.82
CA ILE A 15 5.78 7.94 -0.39
C ILE A 15 4.32 8.03 0.05
N HIS A 16 3.49 7.09 -0.40
CA HIS A 16 2.08 7.04 -0.06
C HIS A 16 1.61 5.58 0.11
N PRO A 17 0.51 5.35 0.86
CA PRO A 17 -0.12 4.03 0.91
C PRO A 17 -0.80 3.68 -0.41
N LEU A 18 -1.04 2.39 -0.64
CA LEU A 18 -1.77 1.87 -1.80
C LEU A 18 -3.20 1.49 -1.41
N THR A 19 -4.09 2.47 -1.29
CA THR A 19 -5.51 2.24 -0.99
C THR A 19 -6.37 2.42 -2.25
N LYS A 20 -7.70 2.37 -2.07
CA LYS A 20 -8.62 2.72 -3.16
C LYS A 20 -8.70 4.23 -3.39
N GLU A 21 -8.34 5.07 -2.41
CA GLU A 21 -8.57 6.52 -2.42
C GLU A 21 -7.31 7.27 -2.95
N LEU A 22 -7.03 7.16 -4.24
CA LEU A 22 -5.76 7.63 -4.84
C LEU A 22 -5.47 9.09 -4.56
N VAL A 23 -6.47 9.97 -4.70
CA VAL A 23 -6.26 11.40 -4.46
C VAL A 23 -5.82 11.64 -3.01
N LYS A 24 -6.42 10.95 -2.03
CA LYS A 24 -6.01 11.07 -0.62
C LYS A 24 -4.63 10.48 -0.39
N ASP A 25 -4.34 9.34 -1.01
CA ASP A 25 -3.05 8.68 -0.91
C ASP A 25 -1.93 9.61 -1.42
N HIS A 26 -2.11 10.29 -2.54
CA HIS A 26 -1.11 11.19 -3.13
C HIS A 26 -1.08 12.60 -2.48
N THR A 27 -2.04 12.92 -1.60
CA THR A 27 -2.13 14.23 -0.94
C THR A 27 -1.99 14.09 0.57
N SER A 28 -3.11 14.00 1.29
CA SER A 28 -3.17 14.07 2.75
C SER A 28 -2.61 12.85 3.47
N ARG A 29 -2.47 11.70 2.80
CA ARG A 29 -1.91 10.46 3.37
C ARG A 29 -0.50 10.15 2.85
N SER A 30 0.14 11.13 2.22
CA SER A 30 1.51 10.99 1.71
C SER A 30 2.54 11.55 2.69
N ALA A 31 3.78 11.13 2.53
CA ALA A 31 4.95 11.70 3.18
C ALA A 31 6.00 12.05 2.13
N TRP A 32 6.67 13.18 2.32
CA TRP A 32 7.82 13.58 1.51
C TRP A 32 9.12 13.30 2.25
N ILE A 33 10.10 12.77 1.52
CA ILE A 33 11.50 12.77 1.94
C ILE A 33 12.24 13.80 1.08
N GLY A 34 12.66 14.91 1.71
CA GLY A 34 13.18 16.09 1.02
C GLY A 34 12.09 17.15 0.79
N PRO A 35 12.39 18.19 -0.02
CA PRO A 35 11.41 19.23 -0.36
C PRO A 35 10.20 18.64 -1.09
N SER A 36 8.99 19.10 -0.76
CA SER A 36 7.79 18.73 -1.51
C SER A 36 7.75 19.45 -2.86
N VAL A 37 7.13 18.80 -3.84
CA VAL A 37 6.83 19.39 -5.15
C VAL A 37 5.32 19.39 -5.40
N PRO A 38 4.78 20.39 -6.13
CA PRO A 38 3.36 20.40 -6.47
C PRO A 38 3.04 19.22 -7.39
N LEU A 39 1.95 18.52 -7.07
CA LEU A 39 1.44 17.39 -7.87
C LEU A 39 0.19 17.83 -8.61
N ASP A 40 0.10 17.49 -9.89
CA ASP A 40 -1.14 17.54 -10.64
C ASP A 40 -1.93 16.27 -10.36
N VAL A 41 -2.96 16.39 -9.52
CA VAL A 41 -3.83 15.28 -9.11
C VAL A 41 -5.12 15.20 -9.91
N GLU A 42 -5.35 16.12 -10.86
CA GLU A 42 -6.59 16.15 -11.66
C GLU A 42 -6.73 14.93 -12.57
N HIS A 43 -5.60 14.32 -12.92
CA HIS A 43 -5.53 13.13 -13.76
C HIS A 43 -5.67 11.81 -12.98
N LEU A 44 -5.78 11.86 -11.65
CA LEU A 44 -5.94 10.67 -10.81
C LEU A 44 -7.42 10.29 -10.66
N PRO A 45 -7.79 9.01 -10.86
CA PRO A 45 -9.11 8.53 -10.47
C PRO A 45 -9.30 8.72 -8.97
N PRO A 46 -10.41 9.32 -8.48
CA PRO A 46 -10.57 9.60 -7.06
C PRO A 46 -10.64 8.33 -6.21
N ILE A 47 -11.34 7.29 -6.71
CA ILE A 47 -11.51 6.00 -6.03
C ILE A 47 -11.43 4.85 -7.04
N LEU A 48 -10.63 3.82 -6.74
CA LEU A 48 -10.58 2.56 -7.49
C LEU A 48 -11.63 1.56 -7.01
N LYS A 49 -12.11 0.69 -7.92
CA LYS A 49 -13.05 -0.40 -7.58
C LYS A 49 -12.45 -1.42 -6.60
N LYS A 50 -11.18 -1.77 -6.78
CA LYS A 50 -10.42 -2.72 -5.94
C LYS A 50 -9.14 -2.07 -5.45
N THR A 51 -8.67 -2.50 -4.27
CA THR A 51 -7.37 -2.08 -3.75
C THR A 51 -6.29 -2.60 -4.70
N PRO A 52 -5.35 -1.76 -5.15
CA PRO A 52 -4.28 -2.21 -6.02
C PRO A 52 -3.32 -3.10 -5.26
N LEU A 53 -2.82 -4.15 -5.94
CA LEU A 53 -1.79 -5.02 -5.42
C LEU A 53 -0.41 -4.43 -5.69
N GLN A 54 0.52 -4.61 -4.74
CA GLN A 54 1.90 -4.20 -4.91
C GLN A 54 2.65 -5.31 -5.67
N TYR A 55 3.03 -5.03 -6.92
CA TYR A 55 3.65 -5.99 -7.86
C TYR A 55 2.82 -7.25 -8.12
N PRO A 56 1.65 -7.13 -8.79
CA PRO A 56 0.80 -8.28 -9.10
C PRO A 56 1.52 -9.40 -9.86
N GLU A 57 2.47 -9.04 -10.72
CA GLU A 57 3.23 -9.95 -11.58
C GLU A 57 4.17 -10.90 -10.81
N LEU A 58 4.59 -10.52 -9.61
CA LEU A 58 5.51 -11.33 -8.83
C LEU A 58 4.79 -12.47 -8.11
N GLY A 59 3.51 -12.33 -7.81
CA GLY A 59 2.74 -13.38 -7.13
C GLY A 59 3.26 -13.72 -5.72
N LEU A 60 3.90 -12.76 -5.03
CA LEU A 60 4.48 -12.93 -3.70
C LEU A 60 3.82 -11.98 -2.67
N GLY A 61 3.91 -12.32 -1.39
CA GLY A 61 3.40 -11.48 -0.29
C GLY A 61 1.89 -11.19 -0.44
N TYR A 62 1.50 -9.91 -0.37
CA TYR A 62 0.10 -9.49 -0.55
C TYR A 62 -0.46 -9.75 -1.96
N SER A 63 0.40 -10.02 -2.94
CA SER A 63 0.03 -10.42 -4.30
C SER A 63 0.06 -11.94 -4.49
N ALA A 64 0.33 -12.72 -3.43
CA ALA A 64 0.35 -14.17 -3.50
C ALA A 64 -1.00 -14.73 -3.91
N ARG A 65 -0.98 -15.75 -4.77
CA ARG A 65 -2.21 -16.40 -5.22
C ARG A 65 -2.70 -17.32 -4.11
N THR A 66 -3.95 -17.15 -3.72
CA THR A 66 -4.61 -17.91 -2.63
C THR A 66 -4.64 -19.42 -2.88
N GLU A 67 -4.52 -19.85 -4.14
CA GLU A 67 -4.37 -21.26 -4.56
C GLU A 67 -3.19 -22.01 -3.90
N TYR A 68 -2.24 -21.31 -3.24
CA TYR A 68 -1.13 -21.91 -2.50
C TYR A 68 -1.27 -21.87 -0.97
N LEU A 69 -2.26 -21.14 -0.44
CA LEU A 69 -2.45 -21.00 1.01
C LEU A 69 -3.32 -22.11 1.61
N ASP A 70 -4.04 -22.87 0.78
CA ASP A 70 -4.84 -24.03 1.22
C ASP A 70 -4.00 -25.27 1.55
N SER A 71 -2.72 -25.31 1.17
CA SER A 71 -1.91 -26.54 1.31
C SER A 71 -1.04 -26.66 2.56
N ASN A 72 -0.91 -25.62 3.40
CA ASN A 72 -0.33 -25.81 4.76
C ASN A 72 -0.48 -24.56 5.66
N GLU A 73 -1.06 -24.76 6.84
CA GLU A 73 -0.64 -24.15 8.12
C GLU A 73 -0.91 -22.66 8.42
N TYR A 74 -2.05 -22.06 8.02
CA TYR A 74 -2.47 -20.74 8.58
C TYR A 74 -3.98 -20.55 8.85
N ALA A 75 -4.83 -21.56 8.66
CA ALA A 75 -6.29 -21.44 8.84
C ALA A 75 -6.79 -21.27 10.30
N VAL A 76 -5.92 -20.95 11.27
CA VAL A 76 -6.25 -20.93 12.71
C VAL A 76 -6.33 -19.51 13.29
N LEU A 77 -6.01 -18.45 12.54
CA LEU A 77 -5.90 -17.10 13.11
C LEU A 77 -7.04 -16.13 12.78
N GLU A 78 -7.99 -16.49 11.91
CA GLU A 78 -9.11 -15.59 11.53
C GLU A 78 -10.38 -15.79 12.36
N ASP A 79 -10.55 -16.92 13.07
CA ASP A 79 -11.76 -17.18 13.87
C ASP A 79 -11.76 -16.48 15.24
N ASP A 80 -10.60 -16.06 15.76
CA ASP A 80 -10.49 -15.49 17.13
C ASP A 80 -10.79 -13.98 17.22
N LEU A 81 -11.00 -13.28 16.09
CA LEU A 81 -11.32 -11.83 16.10
C LEU A 81 -12.82 -11.52 15.97
N ALA A 82 -13.65 -12.54 15.73
CA ALA A 82 -15.10 -12.36 15.53
C ALA A 82 -15.96 -12.52 16.80
N SER A 83 -15.36 -12.70 17.98
CA SER A 83 -16.10 -13.07 19.20
C SER A 83 -16.09 -12.03 20.34
N ASN A 84 -15.79 -10.75 20.09
CA ASN A 84 -15.75 -9.72 21.14
C ASN A 84 -16.65 -8.51 20.86
N ASP A 85 -17.87 -8.76 20.39
CA ASP A 85 -18.99 -7.83 20.54
C ASP A 85 -20.12 -8.55 21.30
N ASP A 86 -20.10 -8.44 22.64
CA ASP A 86 -21.22 -8.62 23.57
C ASP A 86 -21.11 -7.58 24.69
#